data_AF-A0A1Y4BTJ5-F1
#
_entry.id   AF-A0A1Y4BTJ5-F1
#
_cell.length_a   1.000
_cell.length_b   1.000
_cell.length_c   1.000
_cell.angle_alpha   90.00
_cell.angle_beta   90.00
_cell.angle_gamma   90.00
#
_symmetry.space_group_name_H-M   'P 1'
#
loop_
_entity.id
_entity.type
_entity.pdbx_description
1 polymer ?
#
loop_
_entity_poly.entity_id
_entity_poly.type
_entity_poly.pdbx_seq_one_letter_code
_entity_poly.pdbx_strand_id
1 'polypeptide(L)'
;MMMAKLGQSIFVDIGDKKILIDAGAGNANVLLHNMDVCGISVTDIDLLVLSHGHLEHAGGLRPFLNVSTTLVPIKPLRSFAILQP
;
A
#
# COMPACT_ATOMS: atom_id res chain seq x y z
N MET A 1 -12.23 13.90 6.27
CA MET A 1 -11.71 14.45 5.01
C MET A 1 -10.35 13.83 4.74
N MET A 2 -10.03 13.51 3.48
CA MET A 2 -8.73 12.91 3.13
C MET A 2 -7.56 13.87 3.35
N MET A 3 -6.39 13.31 3.63
CA MET A 3 -5.12 14.02 3.75
C MET A 3 -4.25 13.80 2.53
N ALA A 4 -3.43 14.79 2.20
CA ALA A 4 -2.46 14.73 1.11
C ALA A 4 -1.03 14.84 1.64
N LYS A 5 -0.12 14.08 1.03
CA LYS A 5 1.33 14.14 1.25
C LYS A 5 2.02 13.71 -0.05
N LEU A 6 3.32 14.00 -0.18
CA LEU A 6 4.13 13.50 -1.29
C LEU A 6 3.97 11.96 -1.40
N GLY A 7 4.06 11.43 -2.61
CA GLY A 7 3.87 10.01 -2.86
C GLY A 7 2.44 9.64 -3.22
N GLN A 8 2.24 8.37 -3.54
CA GLN A 8 0.95 7.85 -3.95
C GLN A 8 0.66 6.51 -3.27
N SER A 9 -0.62 6.26 -3.03
CA SER A 9 -1.14 4.96 -2.59
C SER A 9 -2.46 4.75 -3.31
N ILE A 10 -2.61 3.62 -3.99
CA ILE A 10 -3.76 3.32 -4.85
C ILE A 10 -4.42 2.05 -4.35
N PHE A 11 -5.71 2.16 -4.03
CA PHE A 11 -6.54 1.01 -3.72
C PHE A 11 -7.26 0.53 -4.98
N VAL A 12 -7.22 -0.78 -5.25
CA VAL A 12 -7.91 -1.44 -6.36
C VAL A 12 -8.70 -2.63 -5.82
N ASP A 13 -10.01 -2.63 -6.04
CA ASP A 13 -10.87 -3.78 -5.78
C ASP A 13 -11.19 -4.48 -7.11
N ILE A 14 -10.81 -5.76 -7.22
CA ILE A 14 -11.08 -6.58 -8.40
C ILE A 14 -12.10 -7.70 -8.11
N GLY A 15 -12.83 -7.62 -7.01
CA GLY A 15 -13.84 -8.59 -6.58
C GLY A 15 -13.28 -9.60 -5.58
N ASP A 16 -12.46 -10.55 -6.02
CA ASP A 16 -11.91 -11.62 -5.15
C ASP A 16 -10.59 -11.22 -4.44
N LYS A 17 -10.07 -10.04 -4.78
CA LYS A 17 -8.85 -9.46 -4.21
C LYS A 17 -9.01 -7.95 -4.04
N LYS A 18 -8.51 -7.45 -2.93
CA LYS A 18 -8.26 -6.04 -2.66
C LYS A 18 -6.76 -5.79 -2.65
N ILE A 19 -6.32 -4.90 -3.52
CA ILE A 19 -4.91 -4.63 -3.80
C ILE A 19 -4.59 -3.20 -3.38
N LEU A 20 -3.50 -3.04 -2.64
CA LEU A 20 -2.89 -1.75 -2.36
C LEU A 20 -1.59 -1.62 -3.15
N ILE A 21 -1.49 -0.60 -4.00
CA ILE A 21 -0.26 -0.26 -4.72
C ILE A 21 0.36 0.96 -4.03
N ASP A 22 1.60 0.81 -3.57
CA ASP A 22 2.34 1.77 -2.76
C ASP A 22 1.67 2.15 -1.43
N ALA A 23 2.49 2.69 -0.52
CA ALA A 23 2.09 3.12 0.81
C ALA A 23 2.31 4.63 1.04
N GLY A 24 2.62 5.39 -0.02
CA GLY A 24 2.89 6.84 0.04
C GLY A 24 4.11 7.22 0.88
N ALA A 25 4.32 8.53 1.07
CA ALA A 25 5.44 9.05 1.86
C ALA A 25 5.12 9.20 3.35
N GLY A 26 6.18 9.10 4.16
CA GLY A 26 6.18 9.46 5.57
C GLY A 26 5.63 8.39 6.50
N ASN A 27 5.45 8.75 7.77
CA ASN A 27 4.80 7.94 8.79
C ASN A 27 3.33 7.69 8.40
N ALA A 28 2.95 6.44 8.08
CA ALA A 28 1.68 6.00 7.49
C ALA A 28 0.35 6.47 8.07
N ASN A 29 0.34 7.38 9.05
CA ASN A 29 -0.86 8.03 9.55
C ASN A 29 -1.71 8.59 8.40
N VAL A 30 -1.11 9.09 7.31
CA VAL A 30 -1.86 9.57 6.13
C VAL A 30 -2.57 8.43 5.40
N LEU A 31 -1.88 7.31 5.16
CA LEU A 31 -2.47 6.13 4.51
C LEU A 31 -3.60 5.56 5.36
N LEU A 32 -3.33 5.27 6.64
CA LEU A 32 -4.32 4.67 7.55
C LEU A 32 -5.53 5.59 7.76
N HIS A 33 -5.32 6.90 7.88
CA HIS A 33 -6.40 7.88 7.94
C HIS A 33 -7.24 7.88 6.67
N ASN A 34 -6.60 7.87 5.49
CA ASN A 34 -7.33 7.86 4.22
C ASN A 34 -8.10 6.55 4.02
N MET A 35 -7.54 5.42 4.43
CA MET A 35 -8.24 4.13 4.43
C MET A 35 -9.48 4.18 5.33
N ASP A 36 -9.36 4.70 6.56
CA ASP A 36 -10.48 4.88 7.49
C ASP A 36 -11.57 5.81 6.92
N VAL A 37 -11.19 6.95 6.36
CA VAL A 37 -12.11 7.89 5.69
C VAL A 37 -12.86 7.22 4.53
N CYS A 38 -12.23 6.27 3.84
CA CYS A 38 -12.82 5.50 2.75
C CYS A 38 -13.55 4.22 3.22
N GLY A 39 -13.59 3.91 4.52
CA GLY A 39 -14.18 2.70 5.05
C GLY A 39 -13.43 1.42 4.67
N ILE A 40 -12.12 1.51 4.42
CA ILE A 40 -11.26 0.40 4.02
C ILE A 40 -10.44 -0.05 5.24
N SER A 41 -10.54 -1.33 5.61
CA SER A 41 -9.67 -1.90 6.65
C SER A 41 -8.31 -2.31 6.10
N VAL A 42 -7.25 -2.17 6.89
CA VAL A 42 -5.93 -2.74 6.58
C VAL A 42 -5.99 -4.27 6.44
N THR A 43 -6.84 -4.92 7.23
CA THR A 43 -7.01 -6.37 7.21
C THR A 43 -7.73 -6.87 5.96
N ASP A 44 -8.38 -5.98 5.22
CA ASP A 44 -9.06 -6.32 3.98
C ASP A 44 -8.10 -6.40 2.79
N ILE A 45 -6.86 -5.93 2.93
CA ILE A 45 -5.89 -5.91 1.84
C ILE A 45 -5.26 -7.29 1.68
N ASP A 46 -5.56 -7.95 0.56
CA ASP A 46 -5.01 -9.25 0.21
C ASP A 46 -3.58 -9.16 -0.33
N LEU A 47 -3.27 -8.07 -1.06
CA LEU A 47 -1.98 -7.88 -1.70
C LEU A 47 -1.52 -6.43 -1.58
N LEU A 48 -0.26 -6.25 -1.16
CA LEU A 48 0.45 -4.98 -1.26
C LEU A 48 1.55 -5.09 -2.31
N VAL A 49 1.52 -4.21 -3.30
CA VAL A 49 2.54 -4.11 -4.36
C VAL A 49 3.29 -2.81 -4.19
N LEU A 50 4.61 -2.87 -4.02
CA LEU A 50 5.46 -1.68 -4.10
C LEU A 50 5.87 -1.46 -5.54
N SER A 51 5.62 -0.26 -6.04
CA SER A 51 6.17 0.19 -7.30
C SER A 51 7.69 0.24 -7.22
N HIS A 52 8.31 0.73 -6.15
CA HIS A 52 9.77 0.68 -5.93
C HIS A 52 10.14 1.08 -4.50
N GLY A 53 11.44 1.04 -4.17
CA GLY A 53 11.96 1.18 -2.82
C GLY A 53 12.21 2.62 -2.32
N HIS A 54 11.73 3.66 -3.01
CA HIS A 54 11.91 5.02 -2.53
C HIS A 54 10.94 5.39 -1.41
N LEU A 55 11.33 6.41 -0.64
CA LEU A 55 10.70 6.78 0.62
C LEU A 55 9.27 7.32 0.44
N GLU A 56 9.00 7.90 -0.73
CA GLU A 56 7.70 8.42 -1.14
C GLU A 56 6.71 7.35 -1.61
N HIS A 57 7.15 6.09 -1.71
CA HIS A 57 6.30 4.94 -2.05
C HIS A 57 6.23 3.93 -0.90
N ALA A 58 7.30 3.80 -0.13
CA ALA A 58 7.43 2.81 0.94
C ALA A 58 7.22 3.40 2.36
N GLY A 59 7.05 4.72 2.50
CA GLY A 59 6.98 5.39 3.80
C GLY A 59 5.88 4.83 4.70
N GLY A 60 4.71 4.55 4.13
CA GLY A 60 3.57 4.03 4.89
C GLY A 60 3.67 2.57 5.31
N LEU A 61 4.70 1.82 4.90
CA LEU A 61 4.77 0.38 5.15
C LEU A 61 4.85 0.02 6.63
N ARG A 62 5.67 0.71 7.43
CA ARG A 62 5.92 0.30 8.81
C ARG A 62 4.65 0.26 9.66
N PRO A 63 3.85 1.34 9.76
CA PRO A 63 2.59 1.28 10.50
C PRO A 63 1.54 0.40 9.82
N PHE A 64 1.53 0.31 8.48
CA PHE A 64 0.63 -0.62 7.79
C PHE A 64 0.88 -2.07 8.24
N LEU A 65 2.14 -2.50 8.26
CA LEU A 65 2.55 -3.85 8.68
C LEU A 65 2.43 -4.10 10.19
N ASN A 66 2.38 -3.05 11.01
CA ASN A 66 2.04 -3.21 12.44
C ASN A 66 0.57 -3.57 12.65
N VAL A 67 -0.30 -3.28 11.67
CA VAL A 67 -1.72 -3.63 11.71
C VAL A 67 -1.99 -4.89 10.88
N SER A 68 -1.36 -5.04 9.72
CA SER A 68 -1.47 -6.21 8.84
C SER A 68 -0.50 -7.31 9.25
N THR A 69 -1.02 -8.47 9.66
CA THR A 69 -0.21 -9.61 10.14
C THR A 69 0.10 -10.66 9.07
N THR A 70 -0.41 -10.51 7.84
CA THR A 70 -0.45 -11.61 6.85
C THR A 70 0.33 -11.33 5.56
N LEU A 71 0.97 -10.17 5.41
CA LEU A 71 1.76 -9.90 4.21
C LEU A 71 3.07 -10.68 4.22
N VAL A 72 3.11 -11.76 3.45
CA VAL A 72 4.33 -12.51 3.14
C VAL A 72 4.96 -11.91 1.89
N PRO A 73 6.26 -11.58 1.87
CA PRO A 73 6.94 -11.20 0.65
C PRO A 73 6.81 -12.29 -0.41
N ILE A 74 6.05 -12.02 -1.48
CA ILE A 74 5.88 -12.96 -2.58
C ILE A 74 7.00 -12.71 -3.59
N LYS A 75 7.85 -13.72 -3.82
CA LYS A 75 8.72 -13.72 -4.99
C LYS A 75 7.84 -14.03 -6.21
N PRO A 76 7.77 -13.15 -7.23
CA PRO A 76 6.95 -13.42 -8.39
C PRO A 76 7.43 -14.70 -9.10
N LEU A 77 6.48 -15.55 -9.53
CA LEU A 77 6.76 -16.81 -10.23
C LEU A 77 7.33 -16.59 -11.65
N ARG A 78 7.22 -15.37 -12.17
CA ARG A 78 7.74 -14.91 -13.46
C ARG A 78 8.49 -13.59 -13.28
N SER A 79 9.06 -13.08 -14.36
CA SER A 79 9.69 -11.76 -14.41
C SER A 79 8.70 -10.67 -13.98
N PHE A 80 9.07 -9.88 -12.98
CA PHE A 80 8.44 -8.62 -12.63
C PHE A 80 9.41 -7.50 -12.96
N ALA A 81 8.94 -6.46 -13.64
CA ALA A 81 9.73 -5.28 -13.95
C ALA A 81 8.96 -4.06 -13.47
N ILE A 82 9.64 -3.23 -12.70
CA ILE A 82 9.17 -1.89 -12.40
C ILE A 82 9.76 -1.01 -13.48
N LEU A 83 8.90 -0.53 -14.39
CA LEU A 83 9.30 0.39 -15.44
C LEU A 83 9.06 1.81 -14.93
N GLN A 84 10.04 2.34 -14.19
CA GLN A 84 10.02 3.76 -13.82
C GLN A 84 10.51 4.60 -15.02
N PRO A 85 9.85 5.73 -15.34
CA PRO A 85 10.42 6.74 -16.23
C PRO A 85 11.62 7.46 -15.60
#